data_AF-N9XGF1-F1
#
_entry.id   AF-N9XGF1-F1
#
_cell.length_a   1.000
_cell.length_b   1.000
_cell.length_c   1.000
_cell.angle_alpha   90.00
_cell.angle_beta   90.00
_cell.angle_gamma   90.00
#
_symmetry.space_group_name_H-M   'P 1'
#
loop_
_entity.id
_entity.type
_entity.pdbx_description
1 polymer ?
#
loop_
_entity_poly.entity_id
_entity_poly.type
_entity_poly.pdbx_seq_one_letter_code
_entity_poly.pdbx_strand_id
1 'polypeptide(L)'
;MTKTIKQFLEEIQNNYPRVNSKKLELYLNIALVKIKNYLNTDMTDTSLISNYRTAIIVAIDNEINLADKKNISMIKEGNISITYKENSSKLSSEVKALLPRPFIKLMG
;
A
#
# COMPACT_ATOMS: atom_id res chain seq x y z
N MET A 1 0.36 7.71 -16.06
CA MET A 1 -0.59 7.13 -15.09
C MET A 1 -1.81 6.63 -15.86
N THR A 2 -2.12 5.34 -15.80
CA THR A 2 -3.23 4.71 -16.52
C THR A 2 -4.59 5.16 -15.95
N LYS A 3 -5.64 5.18 -16.79
CA LYS A 3 -7.00 5.62 -16.42
C LYS A 3 -7.53 4.91 -15.16
N THR A 4 -7.22 3.63 -15.03
CA THR A 4 -7.58 2.77 -13.88
C THR A 4 -6.98 3.24 -12.55
N ILE A 5 -5.72 3.69 -12.54
CA ILE A 5 -5.04 4.14 -11.31
C ILE A 5 -5.63 5.47 -10.83
N LYS A 6 -5.92 6.39 -11.77
CA LYS A 6 -6.54 7.68 -11.44
C LYS A 6 -7.93 7.50 -10.82
N GLN A 7 -8.77 6.67 -11.44
CA GLN A 7 -10.11 6.36 -10.93
C GLN A 7 -10.06 5.72 -9.53
N PHE A 8 -9.10 4.84 -9.30
CA PHE A 8 -8.91 4.21 -8.00
C PHE A 8 -8.45 5.21 -6.92
N LEU A 9 -7.54 6.13 -7.27
CA LEU A 9 -7.12 7.19 -6.34
C LEU A 9 -8.25 8.17 -6.02
N GLU A 10 -9.08 8.53 -7.01
CA GLU A 10 -10.26 9.38 -6.81
C GLU A 10 -11.27 8.73 -5.84
N GLU A 11 -11.52 7.42 -6.00
CA GLU A 11 -12.36 6.68 -5.07
C GLU A 11 -11.79 6.67 -3.65
N ILE A 12 -10.50 6.38 -3.49
CA ILE A 12 -9.86 6.41 -2.17
C ILE A 12 -9.93 7.83 -1.58
N GLN A 13 -9.71 8.86 -2.39
CA GLN A 13 -9.82 10.25 -1.96
C GLN A 13 -11.22 10.61 -1.47
N ASN A 14 -12.27 10.06 -2.08
CA ASN A 14 -13.66 10.23 -1.61
C ASN A 14 -13.88 9.56 -0.24
N ASN A 15 -13.25 8.41 0.01
CA ASN A 15 -13.32 7.72 1.29
C ASN A 15 -12.45 8.38 2.38
N TYR A 16 -11.35 9.01 2.00
CA TYR A 16 -10.41 9.70 2.89
C TYR A 16 -10.20 11.16 2.48
N PRO A 17 -11.25 12.02 2.56
CA PRO A 17 -11.20 13.39 2.03
C PRO A 17 -10.18 14.29 2.74
N ARG A 18 -9.76 13.92 3.95
CA ARG A 18 -8.77 14.67 4.74
C ARG A 18 -7.32 14.33 4.38
N VAL A 19 -7.09 13.25 3.64
CA VAL A 19 -5.73 12.82 3.28
C VAL A 19 -5.33 13.50 1.97
N ASN A 20 -4.13 14.10 1.97
CA ASN A 20 -3.59 14.75 0.80
C ASN A 20 -3.36 13.75 -0.35
N SER A 21 -3.68 14.12 -1.59
CA SER A 21 -3.58 13.23 -2.74
C SER A 21 -2.16 12.69 -2.99
N LYS A 22 -1.11 13.48 -2.72
CA LYS A 22 0.28 12.99 -2.80
C LYS A 22 0.59 11.93 -1.74
N LYS A 23 0.00 12.05 -0.55
CA LYS A 23 0.11 11.02 0.50
C LYS A 23 -0.64 9.75 0.08
N LEU A 24 -1.82 9.88 -0.54
CA LEU A 24 -2.56 8.73 -1.07
C LEU A 24 -1.78 8.00 -2.17
N GLU A 25 -1.15 8.74 -3.09
CA GLU A 25 -0.24 8.15 -4.09
C GLU A 25 0.93 7.39 -3.44
N LEU A 26 1.53 7.96 -2.40
CA LEU A 26 2.59 7.30 -1.65
C LEU A 26 2.09 6.02 -0.97
N TYR A 27 0.95 6.06 -0.28
CA TYR A 27 0.38 4.89 0.38
C TYR A 27 -0.02 3.80 -0.60
N LEU A 28 -0.55 4.18 -1.77
CA LEU A 28 -0.84 3.25 -2.85
C LEU A 28 0.44 2.54 -3.34
N ASN A 29 1.51 3.29 -3.61
CA ASN A 29 2.78 2.71 -4.03
C ASN A 29 3.35 1.75 -2.98
N ILE A 30 3.29 2.12 -1.70
CA ILE A 30 3.72 1.26 -0.59
C ILE A 30 2.89 -0.03 -0.55
N ALA A 31 1.56 0.07 -0.66
CA ALA A 31 0.66 -1.07 -0.67
C ALA A 31 0.97 -2.02 -1.84
N LEU A 32 1.12 -1.47 -3.05
CA LEU A 32 1.43 -2.26 -4.25
C LEU A 32 2.77 -3.00 -4.13
N VAL A 33 3.82 -2.33 -3.65
CA VAL A 33 5.13 -2.96 -3.44
C VAL A 33 5.04 -4.09 -2.41
N LYS A 34 4.38 -3.84 -1.27
CA LYS A 34 4.21 -4.88 -0.23
C LYS A 34 3.43 -6.09 -0.74
N ILE A 35 2.39 -5.86 -1.55
CA ILE A 35 1.57 -6.93 -2.13
C ILE A 35 2.34 -7.69 -3.22
N LYS A 36 3.09 -7.01 -4.09
CA LYS A 36 3.98 -7.66 -5.08
C LYS A 36 4.99 -8.58 -4.41
N ASN A 37 5.66 -8.06 -3.38
CA ASN A 37 6.66 -8.81 -2.63
C ASN A 37 6.02 -10.01 -1.91
N TYR A 38 4.82 -9.84 -1.36
CA TYR A 38 4.11 -10.96 -0.74
C TYR A 38 3.71 -12.03 -1.76
N LEU A 39 3.13 -11.64 -2.88
CA LEU A 39 2.70 -12.57 -3.93
C LEU A 39 3.85 -13.16 -4.75
N ASN A 40 5.06 -12.60 -4.64
CA ASN A 40 6.22 -12.96 -5.44
C ASN A 40 5.90 -12.93 -6.95
N THR A 41 5.36 -11.79 -7.41
CA THR A 41 4.81 -11.64 -8.76
C THR A 41 5.27 -10.36 -9.45
N ASP A 42 5.47 -10.45 -10.76
CA ASP A 42 5.80 -9.32 -11.65
C ASP A 42 4.54 -8.66 -12.26
N MET A 43 3.35 -8.90 -11.68
CA MET A 43 2.11 -8.28 -12.14
C MET A 43 2.25 -6.74 -12.20
N THR A 44 1.66 -6.16 -13.24
CA THR A 44 1.56 -4.70 -13.36
C THR A 44 0.66 -4.14 -12.26
N ASP A 45 0.89 -2.87 -11.91
CA ASP A 45 0.10 -2.18 -10.87
C ASP A 45 -1.40 -2.18 -11.19
N THR A 46 -1.75 -2.03 -12.47
CA THR A 46 -3.13 -2.10 -12.94
C THR A 46 -3.76 -3.48 -12.70
N SER A 47 -3.00 -4.55 -12.93
CA SER A 47 -3.48 -5.92 -12.71
C SER A 47 -3.65 -6.22 -11.22
N LEU A 48 -2.75 -5.72 -10.37
CA LEU A 48 -2.89 -5.84 -8.92
C LEU A 48 -4.11 -5.09 -8.40
N ILE A 49 -4.33 -3.86 -8.86
CA ILE A 49 -5.50 -3.06 -8.48
C ILE A 49 -6.80 -3.76 -8.92
N SER A 50 -6.83 -4.35 -10.11
CA SER A 50 -7.99 -5.08 -10.61
C SER A 50 -8.26 -6.37 -9.82
N ASN A 51 -7.22 -7.13 -9.48
CA ASN A 51 -7.37 -8.46 -8.87
C ASN A 51 -7.47 -8.43 -7.35
N TYR A 52 -6.84 -7.45 -6.70
CA TYR A 52 -6.67 -7.39 -5.23
C TYR A 52 -7.10 -6.05 -4.65
N ARG A 53 -8.11 -5.42 -5.27
CA ARG A 53 -8.63 -4.09 -4.90
C ARG A 53 -8.88 -3.93 -3.40
N THR A 54 -9.60 -4.88 -2.80
CA THR A 54 -9.95 -4.84 -1.37
C THR A 54 -8.71 -4.93 -0.48
N ALA A 55 -7.76 -5.81 -0.81
CA ALA A 55 -6.51 -5.93 -0.07
C ALA A 55 -5.68 -4.64 -0.12
N ILE A 56 -5.65 -3.98 -1.28
CA ILE A 56 -4.97 -2.69 -1.46
C ILE A 56 -5.64 -1.59 -0.63
N ILE A 57 -6.97 -1.51 -0.61
CA ILE A 57 -7.70 -0.52 0.20
C ILE A 57 -7.39 -0.71 1.69
N VAL A 58 -7.44 -1.96 2.18
CA VAL A 58 -7.14 -2.27 3.60
C VAL A 58 -5.67 -2.00 3.93
N ALA A 59 -4.75 -2.22 2.98
CA ALA A 59 -3.35 -1.85 3.16
C ALA A 59 -3.17 -0.33 3.27
N ILE A 60 -3.87 0.45 2.45
CA ILE A 60 -3.83 1.92 2.50
C ILE A 60 -4.45 2.45 3.80
N ASP A 61 -5.60 1.91 4.21
CA ASP A 61 -6.23 2.27 5.48
C ASP A 61 -5.30 2.03 6.68
N ASN A 62 -4.60 0.88 6.68
CA ASN A 62 -3.59 0.58 7.70
C ASN A 62 -2.47 1.61 7.76
N GLU A 63 -1.99 2.11 6.61
CA GLU A 63 -0.96 3.16 6.55
C GLU A 63 -1.48 4.53 7.01
N ILE A 64 -2.71 4.89 6.64
CA ILE A 64 -3.36 6.13 7.10
C ILE A 64 -3.52 6.11 8.62
N ASN A 65 -4.08 5.03 9.16
CA ASN A 65 -4.29 4.85 10.60
C ASN A 65 -2.96 4.83 11.37
N LEU A 66 -1.90 4.26 10.79
CA LEU A 66 -0.57 4.28 11.40
C LEU A 66 0.02 5.70 11.43
N ALA A 67 -0.18 6.48 10.37
CA ALA A 67 0.27 7.87 10.30
C ALA A 67 -0.46 8.76 11.31
N ASP A 68 -1.77 8.59 11.45
CA ASP A 68 -2.59 9.31 12.44
C ASP A 68 -2.22 8.94 13.88
N LYS A 69 -2.09 7.64 14.19
CA LYS A 69 -1.69 7.17 15.53
C LYS A 69 -0.30 7.65 15.96
N LYS A 70 0.60 7.87 15.01
CA LYS A 70 1.97 8.32 15.31
C LYS A 70 2.10 9.83 15.46
N ASN A 71 1.02 10.62 15.32
CA ASN A 71 1.05 12.08 15.52
C ASN A 71 2.25 12.72 14.78
N ILE A 72 2.52 12.29 13.54
CA ILE A 72 3.71 12.73 12.79
C ILE A 72 3.45 14.15 12.26
N SER A 73 3.54 15.12 13.16
CA SER A 73 3.61 16.56 12.90
C SER A 73 4.96 17.00 12.32
N MET A 74 5.77 16.08 11.80
CA MET A 74 7.13 16.40 11.36
C MET A 74 7.57 15.51 10.19
N ILE A 75 6.98 15.72 9.01
CA ILE A 75 7.71 15.49 7.76
C ILE A 75 8.59 16.73 7.58
N LYS A 76 9.70 16.80 8.32
CA LYS A 76 10.75 17.78 8.06
C LYS A 76 11.41 17.39 6.73
N GLU A 77 11.24 18.27 5.74
CA GLU A 77 12.01 18.29 4.52
C GLU A 77 13.49 18.10 4.84
N GLY A 78 14.14 17.10 4.25
CA GLY A 78 15.60 17.11 4.15
C GLY A 78 16.31 15.77 4.29
N ASN A 79 15.83 14.81 5.10
CA ASN A 79 16.60 13.56 5.25
C ASN A 79 15.84 12.41 5.92
N ILE A 80 14.66 12.04 5.43
CA ILE A 80 13.97 10.86 5.98
C ILE A 80 14.49 9.60 5.26
N SER A 81 15.63 9.10 5.73
CA SER A 81 15.83 7.66 5.70
C SER A 81 14.84 7.10 6.71
N ILE A 82 13.65 6.69 6.24
CA ILE A 82 12.73 5.91 7.07
C ILE A 82 13.47 4.59 7.29
N THR A 83 14.28 4.52 8.34
CA THR A 83 14.71 3.25 8.89
C THR A 83 13.43 2.63 9.42
N TYR A 84 12.73 1.92 8.55
CA TYR A 84 11.68 0.99 8.91
C TYR A 84 12.32 0.04 9.91
N LYS A 85 12.18 0.33 11.22
CA LYS A 85 12.49 -0.61 12.30
C LYS A 85 12.01 -1.96 11.80
N GLU A 86 12.92 -2.94 11.70
CA GLU A 86 12.91 -4.11 10.80
C GLU A 86 11.68 -5.04 10.84
N ASN A 87 10.58 -4.63 11.45
CA ASN A 87 9.28 -5.29 11.50
C ASN A 87 8.14 -4.53 10.80
N SER A 88 8.31 -3.29 10.32
CA SER A 88 7.24 -2.53 9.63
C SER A 88 7.11 -2.78 8.12
N SER A 89 7.99 -3.60 7.55
CA SER A 89 7.95 -4.00 6.13
C SER A 89 7.02 -5.18 5.85
N LYS A 90 6.38 -5.77 6.88
CA LYS A 90 5.49 -6.92 6.71
C LYS A 90 4.04 -6.47 6.51
N LEU A 91 3.39 -7.01 5.48
CA LEU A 91 1.96 -6.87 5.25
C LEU A 91 1.19 -7.34 6.50
N SER A 92 0.15 -6.61 6.93
CA SER A 92 -0.66 -7.01 8.10
C SER A 92 -1.37 -8.34 7.84
N SER A 93 -1.64 -9.10 8.90
CA SER A 93 -2.30 -10.41 8.79
C SER A 93 -3.66 -10.32 8.11
N GLU A 94 -4.39 -9.21 8.33
CA GLU A 94 -5.68 -8.91 7.70
C GLU A 94 -5.55 -8.77 6.18
N VAL A 95 -4.56 -7.99 5.71
CA VAL A 95 -4.32 -7.84 4.27
C VAL A 95 -3.86 -9.16 3.66
N LYS A 96 -3.05 -9.96 4.38
CA LYS A 96 -2.65 -11.30 3.92
C LYS A 96 -3.83 -12.27 3.78
N ALA A 97 -4.83 -12.17 4.64
CA ALA A 97 -6.04 -12.99 4.56
C ALA A 97 -6.89 -12.69 3.31
N LEU A 98 -6.75 -11.48 2.76
CA LEU A 98 -7.41 -11.06 1.52
C LEU A 98 -6.62 -11.40 0.25
N LEU A 99 -5.43 -11.97 0.40
CA LEU A 99 -4.56 -12.34 -0.70
C LEU A 99 -4.45 -13.85 -0.81
N PRO A 100 -4.29 -14.39 -2.03
CA PRO A 100 -3.95 -15.79 -2.19
C PRO A 100 -2.67 -16.10 -1.43
N ARG A 101 -2.52 -17.35 -0.99
CA ARG A 101 -1.27 -17.80 -0.38
C ARG A 101 -0.12 -17.49 -1.35
N PRO A 102 0.99 -16.96 -0.83
CA PRO A 102 2.10 -16.54 -1.66
C PRO A 102 2.53 -17.73 -2.53
N PHE A 103 2.72 -17.51 -3.83
CA PHE A 103 3.29 -18.52 -4.69
C PHE A 103 4.73 -18.74 -4.21
N ILE A 104 4.91 -19.79 -3.39
CA ILE A 104 6.23 -20.30 -3.09
C ILE A 104 6.75 -20.77 -4.44
N LYS A 105 7.71 -20.04 -5.02
CA LYS A 105 8.54 -20.60 -6.08
C LYS A 105 9.17 -21.82 -5.44
N LEU A 106 8.64 -23.02 -5.73
CA LEU A 106 9.42 -24.23 -5.51
C LEU A 106 10.69 -24.00 -6.32
N MET A 107 11.82 -23.86 -5.64
CA MET A 107 13.11 -23.99 -6.29
C MET A 107 13.14 -25.41 -6.85
N GLY A 108 12.99 -25.51 -8.16
CA GLY A 108 13.32 -26.70 -8.94
C GLY A 108 14.74 -26.60 -9.42
#